data_AF-A0A413FF98-F1
#
_entry.id   AF-A0A413FF98-F1
#
_cell.length_a   1.000
_cell.length_b   1.000
_cell.length_c   1.000
_cell.angle_alpha   90.00
_cell.angle_beta   90.00
_cell.angle_gamma   90.00
#
_symmetry.space_group_name_H-M   'P 1'
#
loop_
_entity.id
_entity.type
_entity.pdbx_description
1 polymer ?
#
loop_
_entity_poly.entity_id
_entity_poly.type
_entity_poly.pdbx_seq_one_letter_code
_entity_poly.pdbx_strand_id
1 'polypeptide(L)'
;MKKKKIWLAAAAIAAVCCLILLFVKGGDKGYSGSYRAVNPPVETGETVIERVTFEGKQLVMESGDLKQSVDYAIADGRLVLKTEFGEFSFPFEKTEAGIRIDGIEYIKD
;
A
#
# COMPACT_ATOMS: atom_id res chain seq x y z
N MET A 1 -54.10 -2.79 36.68
CA MET A 1 -53.93 -2.81 35.21
C MET A 1 -52.58 -2.22 34.84
N LYS A 2 -51.86 -2.90 33.94
CA LYS A 2 -50.45 -2.74 33.53
C LYS A 2 -50.20 -1.40 32.81
N LYS A 3 -49.03 -0.76 33.02
CA LYS A 3 -48.09 -0.22 31.98
C LYS A 3 -46.72 0.12 32.61
N LYS A 4 -45.76 -0.81 32.61
CA LYS A 4 -44.34 -0.47 32.84
C LYS A 4 -43.70 -0.22 31.48
N LYS A 5 -43.30 1.04 31.24
CA LYS A 5 -42.74 1.54 29.98
C LYS A 5 -41.37 0.91 29.73
N ILE A 6 -41.23 0.49 28.47
CA ILE A 6 -40.07 -0.13 27.83
C ILE A 6 -38.87 0.82 27.94
N TRP A 7 -37.83 0.42 28.66
CA TRP A 7 -36.51 1.04 28.63
C TRP A 7 -35.46 -0.07 28.73
N LEU A 8 -35.29 -0.85 27.66
CA LEU A 8 -34.28 -1.92 27.62
C LEU A 8 -33.65 -2.13 26.24
N ALA A 9 -33.81 -1.16 25.32
CA ALA A 9 -33.30 -1.27 23.95
C ALA A 9 -32.13 -0.32 23.64
N ALA A 10 -31.53 0.34 24.63
CA ALA A 10 -30.40 1.25 24.40
C ALA A 10 -29.02 0.59 24.64
N ALA A 11 -28.94 -0.49 25.43
CA ALA A 11 -27.67 -1.12 25.76
C ALA A 11 -27.20 -2.17 24.73
N ALA A 12 -28.09 -2.72 23.91
CA ALA A 12 -27.76 -3.79 22.96
C ALA A 12 -27.09 -3.28 21.66
N ILE A 13 -27.33 -2.02 21.27
CA ILE A 13 -26.80 -1.47 20.02
C ILE A 13 -25.33 -1.04 20.18
N ALA A 14 -24.94 -0.59 21.38
CA ALA A 14 -23.55 -0.18 21.65
C ALA A 14 -22.56 -1.36 21.57
N ALA A 15 -22.98 -2.57 21.97
CA ALA A 15 -22.12 -3.75 21.91
C ALA A 15 -21.88 -4.24 20.46
N VAL A 16 -22.86 -4.05 19.56
CA VAL A 16 -22.74 -4.45 18.14
C VAL A 16 -21.87 -3.47 17.36
N CYS A 17 -21.91 -2.16 17.66
CA CYS A 17 -20.99 -1.19 17.06
C CYS A 17 -19.52 -1.39 17.48
N CYS A 18 -19.26 -1.85 18.71
CA CYS A 18 -17.91 -2.21 19.14
C CYS A 18 -17.36 -3.45 18.42
N LEU A 19 -18.22 -4.39 18.01
CA LEU A 19 -17.77 -5.60 17.30
C LEU A 19 -17.34 -5.31 15.85
N ILE A 20 -17.92 -4.29 15.20
CA ILE A 20 -17.55 -3.90 13.81
C ILE A 20 -16.18 -3.20 13.78
N LEU A 21 -15.77 -2.52 14.87
CA LEU A 21 -14.45 -1.87 14.94
C LEU A 21 -13.29 -2.86 15.12
N LEU A 22 -13.54 -4.09 15.57
CA LEU A 22 -12.51 -5.12 15.68
C LEU A 22 -12.21 -5.84 14.35
N PHE A 23 -13.02 -5.60 13.32
CA PHE A 23 -12.77 -6.07 11.95
C PHE A 23 -12.15 -5.00 11.04
N VAL A 24 -11.56 -3.94 11.59
CA VAL A 24 -10.41 -3.29 10.94
C VAL A 24 -9.18 -4.19 11.15
N LYS A 25 -9.29 -5.40 10.59
CA LYS A 25 -8.19 -6.30 10.29
C LYS A 25 -7.19 -5.43 9.56
N GLY A 26 -6.03 -5.21 10.22
CA GLY A 26 -5.00 -4.29 9.78
C GLY A 26 -4.73 -4.44 8.29
N GLY A 27 -5.37 -3.58 7.49
CA GLY A 27 -4.87 -3.27 6.17
C GLY A 27 -3.52 -2.67 6.46
N ASP A 28 -2.47 -3.39 6.05
CA ASP A 28 -1.09 -2.94 6.16
C ASP A 28 -1.08 -1.45 5.94
N LYS A 29 -0.58 -0.70 6.93
CA LYS A 29 -0.31 0.72 6.73
C LYS A 29 0.56 0.75 5.48
N GLY A 30 -0.06 1.16 4.36
CA GLY A 30 0.59 1.19 3.07
C GLY A 30 1.94 1.84 3.27
N TYR A 31 2.95 1.30 2.58
CA TYR A 31 4.24 1.95 2.57
C TYR A 31 4.04 3.40 2.13
N SER A 32 4.86 4.31 2.64
CA SER A 32 4.70 5.74 2.34
C SER A 32 6.04 6.41 2.14
N GLY A 33 6.03 7.48 1.34
CA GLY A 33 7.20 8.26 0.99
C GLY A 33 7.62 8.09 -0.47
N SER A 34 8.47 9.02 -0.90
CA SER A 34 9.13 9.02 -2.21
C SER A 34 10.52 8.42 -2.08
N TYR A 35 10.90 7.59 -3.05
CA TYR A 35 12.19 6.92 -3.10
C TYR A 35 12.77 7.05 -4.51
N ARG A 36 14.06 7.41 -4.60
CA ARG A 36 14.79 7.60 -5.85
C ARG A 36 15.76 6.46 -6.10
N ALA A 37 15.78 5.95 -7.32
CA ALA A 37 16.70 4.90 -7.74
C ALA A 37 18.17 5.36 -7.61
N VAL A 38 19.02 4.50 -7.04
CA VAL A 38 20.47 4.69 -6.97
C VAL A 38 21.10 3.92 -8.13
N ASN A 39 21.74 4.64 -9.05
CA ASN A 39 22.39 4.07 -10.24
C ASN A 39 21.49 3.10 -11.02
N PRO A 40 20.34 3.56 -11.53
CA PRO A 40 19.50 2.68 -12.33
C PRO A 40 20.25 2.22 -13.59
N PRO A 41 19.97 1.02 -14.12
CA PRO A 41 20.62 0.51 -15.33
C PRO A 41 20.29 1.41 -16.53
N VAL A 42 21.29 2.17 -17.01
CA VAL A 42 21.10 3.15 -18.11
C VAL A 42 21.23 2.50 -19.51
N GLU A 43 21.78 1.30 -19.60
CA GLU A 43 22.33 0.77 -20.86
C GLU A 43 21.39 -0.11 -21.70
N THR A 44 20.14 -0.39 -21.30
CA THR A 44 19.30 -1.37 -22.02
C THR A 44 18.26 -0.76 -22.98
N GLY A 45 18.10 0.56 -23.03
CA GLY A 45 17.04 1.21 -23.81
C GLY A 45 15.63 0.95 -23.26
N GLU A 46 15.54 0.35 -22.07
CA GLU A 46 14.30 0.14 -21.33
C GLU A 46 13.94 1.37 -20.51
N THR A 47 12.65 1.64 -20.34
CA THR A 47 12.16 2.72 -19.48
C THR A 47 12.57 2.44 -18.04
N VAL A 48 13.48 3.25 -17.52
CA VAL A 48 14.00 3.15 -16.16
C VAL A 48 13.07 3.87 -15.19
N ILE A 49 12.57 3.18 -14.17
CA ILE A 49 11.84 3.84 -13.08
C ILE A 49 12.85 4.58 -12.19
N GLU A 50 12.84 5.90 -12.25
CA GLU A 50 13.77 6.77 -11.54
C GLU A 50 13.29 7.08 -10.12
N ARG A 51 11.97 7.16 -9.93
CA ARG A 51 11.34 7.42 -8.63
C ARG A 51 10.10 6.56 -8.45
N VAL A 52 9.93 6.08 -7.23
CA VAL A 52 8.70 5.44 -6.75
C VAL A 52 8.15 6.20 -5.55
N THR A 53 6.87 6.54 -5.59
CA THR A 53 6.17 7.18 -4.46
C THR A 53 5.01 6.31 -4.04
N PHE A 54 5.01 5.91 -2.78
CA PHE A 54 3.91 5.13 -2.22
C PHE A 54 2.87 6.08 -1.61
N GLU A 55 1.68 6.11 -2.21
CA GLU A 55 0.57 7.00 -1.87
C GLU A 55 -0.67 6.18 -1.48
N GLY A 56 -0.75 5.82 -0.19
CA GLY A 56 -1.83 4.99 0.32
C GLY A 56 -1.79 3.59 -0.30
N LYS A 57 -2.72 3.30 -1.22
CA LYS A 57 -2.83 2.02 -1.93
C LYS A 57 -2.24 2.04 -3.35
N GLN A 58 -1.77 3.20 -3.79
CA GLN A 58 -1.18 3.37 -5.11
C GLN A 58 0.33 3.53 -5.03
N LEU A 59 1.01 2.97 -6.01
CA LEU A 59 2.42 3.19 -6.28
C LEU A 59 2.51 4.05 -7.53
N VAL A 60 3.09 5.22 -7.37
CA VAL A 60 3.40 6.15 -8.44
C VAL A 60 4.83 5.89 -8.89
N MET A 61 5.02 5.63 -10.17
CA MET A 61 6.32 5.36 -10.81
C MET A 61 6.60 6.48 -11.82
N GLU A 62 7.79 7.07 -11.74
CA GLU A 62 8.24 8.17 -12.60
C GLU A 62 9.49 7.76 -13.38
N SER A 63 9.53 8.10 -14.67
CA SER A 63 10.66 7.89 -15.58
C SER A 63 10.76 9.08 -16.54
N GLY A 64 11.69 10.00 -16.31
CA GLY A 64 11.74 11.27 -17.04
C GLY A 64 10.41 12.03 -16.94
N ASP A 65 9.77 12.26 -18.09
CA ASP A 65 8.47 12.95 -18.17
C ASP A 65 7.26 11.99 -17.99
N LEU A 66 7.49 10.68 -17.96
CA LEU A 66 6.43 9.68 -17.79
C LEU A 66 6.12 9.46 -16.31
N LYS A 67 4.82 9.49 -15.98
CA LYS A 67 4.30 9.21 -14.65
C LYS A 67 3.12 8.26 -14.74
N GLN A 68 3.20 7.14 -14.04
CA GLN A 68 2.15 6.13 -13.98
C GLN A 68 1.80 5.82 -12.52
N SER A 69 0.50 5.64 -12.24
CA SER A 69 0.03 5.19 -10.93
C SER A 69 -0.67 3.84 -11.06
N VAL A 70 -0.34 2.92 -10.17
CA VAL A 70 -0.93 1.57 -10.14
C VAL A 70 -1.29 1.17 -8.71
N ASP A 71 -2.36 0.41 -8.54
CA ASP A 71 -2.64 -0.19 -7.24
C ASP A 71 -1.53 -1.18 -6.88
N TYR A 72 -1.14 -1.23 -5.61
CA TYR A 72 -0.12 -2.16 -5.16
C TYR A 72 -0.49 -2.88 -3.86
N ALA A 73 0.21 -3.99 -3.62
CA ALA A 73 0.29 -4.65 -2.33
C ALA A 73 1.74 -5.07 -2.05
N ILE A 74 2.13 -5.13 -0.79
CA ILE A 74 3.39 -5.74 -0.38
C ILE A 74 3.04 -6.93 0.50
N ALA A 75 3.44 -8.12 0.08
CA ALA A 75 3.21 -9.36 0.83
C ALA A 75 4.37 -10.32 0.57
N ASP A 76 4.76 -11.07 1.61
CA ASP A 76 5.75 -12.15 1.51
C ASP A 76 7.09 -11.76 0.85
N GLY A 77 7.58 -10.53 1.14
CA GLY A 77 8.82 -10.02 0.56
C GLY A 77 8.71 -9.67 -0.92
N ARG A 78 7.48 -9.41 -1.41
CA ARG A 78 7.21 -9.06 -2.80
C ARG A 78 6.34 -7.82 -2.90
N LEU A 79 6.63 -7.00 -3.90
CA LEU A 79 5.77 -5.93 -4.38
C LEU A 79 4.90 -6.49 -5.50
N VAL A 80 3.58 -6.37 -5.37
CA VAL A 80 2.60 -6.79 -6.37
C VAL A 80 1.93 -5.54 -6.92
N LEU A 81 2.10 -5.28 -8.22
CA LEU A 81 1.40 -4.24 -8.96
C LEU A 81 0.13 -4.83 -9.58
N LYS A 82 -0.99 -4.16 -9.38
CA LYS A 82 -2.30 -4.56 -9.90
C LYS A 82 -2.69 -3.61 -11.01
N THR A 83 -2.78 -4.15 -12.21
CA THR A 83 -3.15 -3.41 -13.41
C THR A 83 -4.39 -4.03 -14.05
N GLU A 84 -4.98 -3.34 -15.02
CA GLU A 84 -6.07 -3.91 -15.82
C GLU A 84 -5.65 -5.12 -16.66
N PHE A 85 -4.34 -5.24 -16.95
CA PHE A 85 -3.76 -6.33 -17.75
C PHE A 85 -3.34 -7.55 -16.91
N GLY A 86 -3.40 -7.44 -15.58
CA GLY A 86 -3.01 -8.50 -14.65
C GLY A 86 -2.17 -8.01 -13.48
N GLU A 87 -1.66 -8.97 -12.71
CA GLU A 87 -0.79 -8.74 -11.56
C GLU A 87 0.67 -9.03 -11.91
N PHE A 88 1.54 -8.08 -11.57
CA PHE A 88 2.99 -8.19 -11.78
C PHE A 88 3.69 -8.17 -10.43
N SER A 89 4.61 -9.10 -10.20
CA SER A 89 5.20 -9.29 -8.87
C SER A 89 6.73 -9.27 -8.90
N PHE A 90 7.31 -8.42 -8.06
CA PHE A 90 8.75 -8.15 -7.99
C PHE A 90 9.28 -8.46 -6.58
N PRO A 91 10.52 -8.97 -6.44
CA PRO A 91 11.20 -9.01 -5.14
C PRO A 91 11.20 -7.63 -4.47
N PHE A 92 10.89 -7.59 -3.18
CA PHE A 92 10.83 -6.36 -2.40
C PHE A 92 11.51 -6.53 -1.04
N GLU A 93 12.46 -5.66 -0.75
CA GLU A 93 13.18 -5.64 0.52
C GLU A 93 13.22 -4.22 1.09
N LYS A 94 13.11 -4.09 2.41
CA LYS A 94 13.46 -2.84 3.09
C LYS A 94 14.94 -2.89 3.43
N THR A 95 15.64 -1.79 3.19
CA THR A 95 17.04 -1.63 3.55
C THR A 95 17.18 -0.56 4.64
N GLU A 96 18.37 -0.40 5.21
CA GLU A 96 18.62 0.67 6.19
C GLU A 96 18.46 2.07 5.58
N ALA A 97 18.80 2.22 4.30
CA ALA A 97 18.79 3.49 3.57
C ALA A 97 17.49 3.74 2.75
N GLY A 98 16.63 2.73 2.60
CA GLY A 98 15.42 2.84 1.78
C GLY A 98 14.80 1.48 1.46
N ILE A 99 14.69 1.16 0.17
CA ILE A 99 14.08 -0.07 -0.34
C ILE A 99 14.88 -0.65 -1.51
N ARG A 100 14.66 -1.93 -1.79
CA ARG A 100 15.14 -2.61 -2.99
C ARG A 100 13.97 -3.26 -3.69
N ILE A 101 13.79 -2.95 -4.97
CA ILE A 101 12.75 -3.53 -5.83
C ILE A 101 13.46 -4.18 -7.00
N ASP A 102 13.27 -5.49 -7.18
CA ASP A 102 13.88 -6.27 -8.25
C ASP A 102 15.40 -6.06 -8.40
N GLY A 103 16.11 -5.99 -7.27
CA GLY A 103 17.55 -5.74 -7.23
C GLY A 103 17.98 -4.28 -7.38
N ILE A 104 17.08 -3.37 -7.76
CA ILE A 104 17.37 -1.94 -7.87
C ILE A 104 17.18 -1.28 -6.50
N GLU A 105 18.19 -0.54 -6.04
CA GLU A 105 18.13 0.19 -4.79
C GLU A 105 17.46 1.54 -4.97
N TYR A 106 16.57 1.90 -4.04
CA TYR A 106 15.97 3.22 -3.96
C TYR A 106 16.17 3.81 -2.57
N ILE A 107 16.71 5.03 -2.52
CA ILE A 107 16.88 5.78 -1.28
C ILE A 107 15.71 6.73 -1.07
N LYS A 108 15.34 6.96 0.19
CA LYS A 108 14.28 7.91 0.50
C LYS A 108 14.72 9.33 0.11
N ASP A 109 13.84 10.07 -0.60
CA ASP A 109 14.02 11.51 -0.84
C ASP A 109 13.98 12.30 0.48
#